data_AF-A0AA97GF36-F1
#
_entry.id   AF-A0AA97GF36-F1
#
_cell.length_a   1.000
_cell.length_b   1.000
_cell.length_c   1.000
_cell.angle_alpha   90.00
_cell.angle_beta   90.00
_cell.angle_gamma   90.00
#
_symmetry.space_group_name_H-M   'P 1'
#
loop_
_entity.id
_entity.type
_entity.pdbx_description
1 polymer ?
#
loop_
_entity_poly.entity_id
_entity_poly.type
_entity_poly.pdbx_seq_one_letter_code
_entity_poly.pdbx_strand_id
1 'polypeptide(L)' 'MNEEYIHKDEVISTDGLNHIGITDTSVILAAKSLGCLILTDDLRAYNNFAYHEVMAININHLRQL' A
#
# COMPACT_ATOMS: atom_id res chain seq x y z
N MET A 1 -13.09 7.67 -17.45
CA MET A 1 -12.68 7.30 -16.08
C MET A 1 -12.06 8.54 -15.48
N ASN A 2 -12.51 8.95 -14.29
CA ASN A 2 -11.87 10.04 -13.56
C ASN A 2 -10.78 9.40 -12.70
N GLU A 3 -9.54 9.81 -12.90
CA GLU A 3 -8.44 9.42 -12.02
C GLU A 3 -8.62 10.13 -10.68
N GLU A 4 -8.44 9.38 -9.59
CA GLU A 4 -8.45 9.91 -8.23
C GLU A 4 -7.00 9.99 -7.73
N TYR A 5 -6.65 11.13 -7.14
CA TYR A 5 -5.30 11.43 -6.69
C TYR A 5 -5.30 11.68 -5.19
N ILE A 6 -4.29 11.14 -4.50
CA ILE A 6 -4.07 11.40 -3.08
C ILE A 6 -3.29 12.70 -2.94
N HIS A 7 -3.74 13.56 -2.04
CA HIS A 7 -3.04 14.79 -1.75
C HIS A 7 -1.71 14.51 -1.04
N LYS A 8 -0.64 15.18 -1.49
CA LYS A 8 0.69 15.05 -0.88
C LYS A 8 0.69 15.30 0.63
N ASP A 9 -0.20 16.18 1.10
CA ASP A 9 -0.26 16.57 2.51
C ASP A 9 -0.71 15.39 3.39
N GLU A 10 -1.58 14.52 2.87
CA GLU A 10 -1.98 13.28 3.54
C GLU A 10 -0.83 12.27 3.61
N VAL A 11 -0.04 12.19 2.54
CA VAL A 11 1.14 11.31 2.49
C VAL A 11 2.19 11.75 3.50
N ILE A 12 2.54 13.05 3.53
CA ILE A 12 3.59 13.56 4.42
C ILE A 12 3.16 13.61 5.89
N SER A 13 1.85 13.68 6.16
CA SER A 13 1.31 13.64 7.53
C SER A 13 1.11 12.23 8.07
N THR A 14 1.38 11.19 7.29
CA THR A 14 1.14 9.80 7.73
C THR A 14 2.18 9.37 8.75
N ASP A 15 1.70 8.89 9.90
CA ASP A 15 2.55 8.31 10.94
C ASP A 15 3.37 7.13 10.38
N GLY A 16 4.68 7.13 10.64
CA GLY A 16 5.58 6.08 10.19
C GLY A 16 6.10 6.22 8.76
N LEU A 17 5.81 7.33 8.05
CA LEU A 17 6.35 7.61 6.71
C LEU A 17 7.86 7.37 6.58
N ASN A 18 8.64 7.79 7.59
CA ASN A 18 10.10 7.62 7.59
C ASN A 18 10.57 6.16 7.63
N HIS A 19 9.72 5.23 8.08
CA HIS A 19 10.04 3.81 8.21
C HIS A 19 9.51 2.98 7.03
N ILE A 20 8.40 3.44 6.45
CA ILE A 20 7.68 2.77 5.36
C ILE A 20 8.17 3.26 4.00
N GLY A 21 8.43 4.57 3.87
CA GLY A 21 8.81 5.20 2.61
C GLY A 21 7.60 5.78 1.86
N ILE A 22 7.84 6.83 1.08
CA ILE A 22 6.78 7.64 0.45
C ILE A 22 5.91 6.84 -0.54
N THR A 23 6.51 5.92 -1.29
CA THR A 23 5.81 5.10 -2.27
C THR A 23 4.83 4.16 -1.60
N ASP A 24 5.29 3.38 -0.63
CA ASP A 24 4.47 2.41 0.09
C ASP A 24 3.36 3.11 0.88
N THR A 25 3.66 4.25 1.51
CA THR A 25 2.63 5.08 2.18
C THR A 25 1.56 5.54 1.19
N SER A 26 1.95 6.03 0.01
CA SER A 26 0.99 6.47 -1.01
C SER A 26 0.09 5.32 -1.48
N VAL A 27 0.66 4.12 -1.67
CA VAL A 27 -0.10 2.93 -2.06
C VAL A 27 -1.09 2.50 -0.96
N ILE A 28 -0.66 2.51 0.31
CA ILE A 28 -1.53 2.21 1.46
C ILE A 28 -2.72 3.15 1.50
N LEU A 29 -2.48 4.46 1.39
CA LEU A 29 -3.55 5.47 1.41
C LEU A 29 -4.51 5.27 0.23
N ALA A 30 -3.99 4.96 -0.96
CA ALA A 30 -4.82 4.71 -2.15
C ALA A 30 -5.74 3.52 -1.92
N ALA A 31 -5.16 2.43 -1.41
CA ALA A 31 -5.88 1.20 -1.18
C ALA A 31 -6.93 1.33 -0.10
N LYS A 32 -6.69 2.14 0.94
CA LYS A 32 -7.69 2.47 1.96
C LYS A 32 -8.84 3.30 1.39
N SER A 33 -8.54 4.35 0.62
CA SER A 33 -9.58 5.21 0.03
C SER A 33 -10.49 4.41 -0.91
N LEU A 34 -9.88 3.58 -1.76
CA LEU A 34 -10.58 2.84 -2.80
C LEU A 34 -11.09 1.46 -2.36
N GLY A 35 -10.72 1.00 -1.16
CA GLY A 35 -11.02 -0.34 -0.67
C GLY A 35 -10.48 -1.45 -1.57
N CYS A 36 -9.27 -1.27 -2.14
CA CYS A 36 -8.73 -2.18 -3.15
C CYS A 36 -7.74 -3.22 -2.59
N LEU A 37 -7.55 -4.30 -3.34
CA LEU A 37 -6.58 -5.35 -3.05
C LEU A 37 -5.22 -4.99 -3.67
N ILE A 38 -4.16 -5.00 -2.87
CA ILE A 38 -2.80 -4.79 -3.37
C ILE A 38 -2.19 -6.12 -3.82
N LEU A 39 -1.56 -6.12 -4.99
CA LEU A 39 -0.70 -7.21 -5.45
C LEU A 39 0.76 -6.72 -5.39
N THR A 40 1.62 -7.45 -4.69
CA THR A 40 3.04 -7.07 -4.55
C THR A 40 3.93 -8.31 -4.54
N ASP A 41 5.15 -8.22 -5.06
CA ASP A 41 6.22 -9.20 -4.86
C ASP A 41 7.19 -8.80 -3.73
N ASP A 42 7.08 -7.57 -3.22
CA ASP A 42 7.90 -7.09 -2.12
C ASP A 42 7.34 -7.57 -0.77
N LEU A 43 8.11 -8.45 -0.11
CA LEU A 43 7.73 -9.02 1.19
C LEU A 43 7.71 -7.97 2.32
N ARG A 44 8.59 -6.96 2.27
CA ARG A 44 8.63 -5.91 3.29
C ARG A 44 7.40 -5.00 3.15
N ALA A 45 7.08 -4.59 1.92
CA ALA A 45 5.89 -3.80 1.65
C ALA A 45 4.61 -4.59 2.01
N TYR A 46 4.54 -5.88 1.66
CA TYR A 46 3.44 -6.78 2.03
C TYR A 46 3.15 -6.77 3.55
N ASN A 47 4.18 -6.86 4.39
CA ASN A 47 4.02 -6.83 5.84
C ASN A 47 3.50 -5.47 6.34
N ASN A 48 3.99 -4.36 5.75
CA ASN A 48 3.48 -3.03 6.07
C ASN A 48 2.00 -2.89 5.68
N PHE A 49 1.59 -3.37 4.51
CA PHE A 49 0.20 -3.30 4.06
C PHE A 49 -0.73 -4.01 5.04
N ALA A 50 -0.37 -5.23 5.45
CA ALA A 50 -1.12 -5.99 6.44
C ALA A 50 -1.21 -5.28 7.81
N TYR A 51 -0.10 -4.68 8.28
CA TYR A 51 -0.08 -3.90 9.52
C TYR A 51 -1.03 -2.69 9.47
N HIS A 52 -1.17 -2.08 8.30
CA HIS A 52 -2.08 -0.96 8.08
C HIS A 52 -3.51 -1.39 7.72
N GLU A 53 -3.89 -2.65 7.94
CA GLU A 53 -5.24 -3.18 7.67
C GLU A 53 -5.64 -3.10 6.17
N VAL A 54 -4.64 -3.08 5.28
CA VAL A 54 -4.88 -3.15 3.84
C VAL A 54 -4.72 -4.58 3.36
N MET A 55 -5.71 -5.07 2.60
CA MET A 55 -5.63 -6.39 2.01
C MET A 55 -4.54 -6.42 0.93
N ALA A 56 -3.64 -7.39 1.04
CA ALA A 56 -2.58 -7.60 0.06
C ALA A 56 -2.38 -9.09 -0.23
N ILE A 57 -1.89 -9.40 -1.43
CA ILE A 57 -1.39 -10.73 -1.82
C ILE A 57 0.08 -10.60 -2.22
N ASN A 58 0.92 -11.46 -1.66
CA ASN A 58 2.27 -11.65 -2.14
C ASN A 58 2.25 -12.55 -3.39
N ILE A 59 2.56 -12.00 -4.56
CA ILE A 59 2.46 -12.71 -5.84
C ILE A 59 3.49 -13.83 -5.97
N ASN A 60 4.55 -13.86 -5.14
CA ASN A 60 5.49 -14.97 -5.11
C ASN A 60 4.83 -16.28 -4.63
N HIS A 61 3.76 -16.19 -3.84
CA HIS A 61 2.98 -17.36 -3.42
C HIS A 61 2.07 -17.93 -4.53
N LEU A 62 1.75 -17.11 -5.55
CA LEU A 62 0.93 -17.55 -6.68
C LEU A 62 1.73 -18.37 -7.70
N ARG A 63 3.06 -18.24 -7.71
CA ARG A 63 3.95 -18.99 -8.61
C ARG A 63 4.18 -20.45 -8.19
N GLN A 64 3.68 -20.84 -7.01
CA GLN A 64 3.84 -22.19 -6.46
C GLN A 64 2.65 -23.13 -6.75
N LEU A 65 1.66 -22.65 -7.53
CA LEU A 65 0.52 -23.42 -8.05
C LEU A 65 0.76 -23.79 -9.51
#